data_AF-A0A961B6X6-F1
#
_entry.id   AF-A0A961B6X6-F1
#
_cell.length_a   1.000
_cell.length_b   1.000
_cell.length_c   1.000
_cell.angle_alpha   90.00
_cell.angle_beta   90.00
_cell.angle_gamma   90.00
#
_symmetry.space_group_name_H-M   'P 1'
#
loop_
_entity.id
_entity.type
_entity.pdbx_description
1 polymer ?
#
loop_
_entity_poly.entity_id
_entity_poly.type
_entity_poly.pdbx_seq_one_letter_code
_entity_poly.pdbx_strand_id
1 'polypeptide(L)'
;ISPELANLVDVLNRMMDRLEHSFRHAMRFSADVSHELKTPLAIMQGEIEAALRECEAGTREEQNLVTLGQETQRLKAITGSLMLLAQADAGSLAVRRRRFSLTGEMEALAEDAEILCAEAGLTLHLDLEGGLEADSDPVLFRQALQNLVSNAVKYNHAGGRVGIVLR
;
A
#
# COMPACT_ATOMS: atom_id res chain seq x y z
N ILE A 1 -47.95 -4.34 6.56
CA ILE A 1 -46.79 -4.90 7.29
C ILE A 1 -47.27 -5.17 8.71
N SER A 2 -47.09 -6.37 9.25
CA SER A 2 -47.55 -6.64 10.62
C SER A 2 -46.75 -5.80 11.63
N PRO A 3 -47.31 -5.44 12.79
CA PRO A 3 -46.60 -4.68 13.82
C PRO A 3 -45.25 -5.32 14.23
N GLU A 4 -45.19 -6.64 14.22
CA GLU A 4 -44.01 -7.43 14.53
C GLU A 4 -42.93 -7.29 13.45
N LEU A 5 -43.33 -7.26 12.17
CA LEU A 5 -42.41 -7.05 11.06
C LEU A 5 -41.89 -5.60 11.00
N ALA A 6 -42.72 -4.62 11.38
CA ALA A 6 -42.29 -3.23 11.50
C ALA A 6 -41.26 -3.04 12.63
N ASN A 7 -41.50 -3.66 13.79
CA ASN A 7 -40.56 -3.64 14.92
C ASN A 7 -39.21 -4.31 14.57
N LEU A 8 -39.24 -5.42 13.82
CA LEU A 8 -38.02 -6.08 13.35
C LEU A 8 -37.21 -5.18 12.40
N VAL A 9 -37.87 -4.50 11.47
CA VAL A 9 -37.22 -3.55 10.56
C VAL A 9 -36.56 -2.40 11.33
N ASP A 10 -37.24 -1.84 12.34
CA ASP A 10 -36.68 -0.78 13.18
C ASP A 10 -35.46 -1.23 13.98
N VAL A 11 -35.49 -2.44 14.53
CA VAL A 11 -34.34 -3.01 15.25
C VAL A 11 -33.16 -3.24 14.31
N LEU A 12 -33.41 -3.79 13.12
CA LEU A 12 -32.38 -4.01 12.10
C LEU A 12 -31.75 -2.68 11.67
N ASN A 13 -32.57 -1.66 11.40
CA ASN A 13 -32.09 -0.32 11.03
C ASN A 13 -31.19 0.27 12.12
N ARG A 14 -31.61 0.19 13.39
CA ARG A 14 -30.77 0.67 14.51
C ARG A 14 -29.46 -0.10 14.66
N MET A 15 -29.46 -1.41 14.37
CA MET A 15 -28.23 -2.21 14.37
C MET A 15 -27.30 -1.81 13.23
N MET A 16 -27.85 -1.58 12.03
CA MET A 16 -27.09 -1.08 10.88
C MET A 16 -26.50 0.31 11.15
N ASP A 17 -27.28 1.23 11.72
CA ASP A 17 -26.82 2.57 12.09
C ASP A 17 -25.65 2.52 13.09
N ARG A 18 -25.73 1.62 14.08
CA ARG A 18 -24.66 1.42 15.08
C ARG A 18 -23.38 0.86 14.44
N LEU A 19 -23.52 -0.12 13.54
CA LEU A 19 -22.40 -0.68 12.80
C LEU A 19 -21.73 0.40 11.94
N GLU A 20 -22.52 1.18 11.21
CA GLU A 20 -22.04 2.26 10.36
C GLU A 20 -21.30 3.33 11.19
N HIS A 21 -21.85 3.70 12.34
CA HIS A 21 -21.21 4.67 13.24
C HIS A 21 -19.89 4.13 13.82
N SER A 22 -19.85 2.85 14.22
CA SER A 22 -18.64 2.21 14.72
C SER A 22 -17.54 2.16 13.66
N PHE A 23 -17.91 1.80 12.42
CA PHE A 23 -16.99 1.80 11.29
C PHE A 23 -16.45 3.20 11.02
N ARG A 24 -17.32 4.23 10.92
CA ARG A 24 -16.90 5.62 10.74
C ARG A 24 -15.95 6.12 11.84
N HIS A 25 -16.15 5.68 13.09
CA HIS A 25 -15.24 6.03 14.19
C HIS A 25 -13.85 5.38 14.04
N ALA A 26 -13.81 4.09 13.71
CA ALA A 26 -12.55 3.38 13.47
C ALA A 26 -11.75 4.02 12.33
N MET A 27 -12.43 4.45 11.26
CA MET A 27 -11.79 5.11 10.12
C MET A 27 -11.18 6.47 10.48
N ARG A 28 -11.91 7.32 11.24
CA ARG A 28 -11.37 8.61 11.70
C ARG A 28 -10.18 8.42 12.62
N PHE A 29 -10.31 7.52 13.59
CA PHE A 29 -9.20 7.19 14.50
C PHE A 29 -7.96 6.72 13.72
N SER A 30 -8.16 5.88 12.70
CA SER A 30 -7.07 5.41 11.83
C SER A 30 -6.42 6.55 11.04
N ALA A 31 -7.19 7.50 10.53
CA ALA A 31 -6.66 8.69 9.86
C ALA A 31 -5.82 9.55 10.81
N ASP A 32 -6.34 9.83 12.00
CA ASP A 32 -5.69 10.70 12.99
C ASP A 32 -4.35 10.09 13.45
N VAL A 33 -4.35 8.82 13.83
CA VAL A 33 -3.13 8.09 14.21
C VAL A 33 -2.13 8.03 13.06
N SER A 34 -2.61 7.81 11.83
CA SER A 34 -1.73 7.76 10.66
C SER A 34 -1.02 9.10 10.41
N HIS A 35 -1.72 10.21 10.62
CA HIS A 35 -1.14 11.55 10.52
C HIS A 35 -0.10 11.80 11.61
N GLU A 36 -0.39 11.45 12.86
CA GLU A 36 0.53 11.64 13.98
C GLU A 36 1.79 10.77 13.87
N LEU A 37 1.68 9.57 13.30
CA LEU A 37 2.81 8.65 13.11
C LEU A 37 3.72 9.03 11.93
N LYS A 38 3.24 9.80 10.96
CA LYS A 38 4.02 10.16 9.76
C LYS A 38 5.29 10.94 10.09
N THR A 39 5.18 11.91 10.98
CA THR A 39 6.30 12.75 11.42
C THR A 39 7.38 11.97 12.20
N PRO A 40 7.06 11.23 13.28
CA PRO A 40 8.07 10.46 14.01
C PRO A 40 8.71 9.36 13.15
N LEU A 41 7.97 8.72 12.23
CA LEU A 41 8.56 7.76 11.28
C LEU A 41 9.51 8.42 10.29
N ALA A 42 9.19 9.64 9.81
CA ALA A 42 10.10 10.39 8.95
C ALA A 42 11.38 10.83 9.68
N ILE A 43 11.26 11.21 10.96
CA ILE A 43 12.42 11.52 11.81
C ILE A 43 13.28 10.26 12.01
N MET A 44 12.69 9.14 12.43
CA MET A 44 13.43 7.87 12.61
C MET A 44 14.15 7.45 11.34
N GLN A 45 13.51 7.56 10.18
CA GLN A 45 14.12 7.26 8.90
C GLN A 45 15.35 8.16 8.64
N GLY A 46 15.23 9.47 8.88
CA GLY A 46 16.34 10.41 8.72
C GLY A 46 17.52 10.14 9.65
N GLU A 47 17.25 9.78 10.90
CA GLU A 47 18.28 9.40 11.88
C GLU A 47 19.00 8.10 11.47
N ILE A 48 18.25 7.09 11.01
CA ILE A 48 18.84 5.84 10.50
C ILE A 48 19.72 6.10 9.27
N GLU A 49 19.27 6.94 8.33
CA GLU A 49 20.05 7.33 7.16
C GLU A 49 21.29 8.16 7.51
N ALA A 50 21.23 9.00 8.55
CA ALA A 50 22.40 9.71 9.06
C ALA A 50 23.41 8.74 9.69
N ALA A 51 22.95 7.85 10.56
CA ALA A 51 23.79 6.84 11.20
C ALA A 51 24.45 5.89 10.18
N LEU A 52 23.72 5.46 9.14
CA LEU A 52 24.27 4.62 8.07
C LEU A 52 25.41 5.31 7.30
N ARG A 53 25.36 6.63 7.13
CA ARG A 53 26.42 7.39 6.44
C ARG A 53 27.70 7.50 7.25
N GLU A 54 27.60 7.43 8.58
CA GLU A 54 28.74 7.52 9.50
C GLU A 54 29.27 6.13 9.90
N CYS A 55 28.51 5.07 9.63
CA CYS A 55 28.85 3.71 10.00
C CYS A 55 29.91 3.10 9.07
N GLU A 56 30.83 2.31 9.63
CA GLU A 56 31.79 1.53 8.84
C GLU A 56 31.10 0.34 8.14
N ALA A 57 31.41 0.16 6.87
CA ALA A 57 30.85 -0.92 6.06
C ALA A 57 31.28 -2.32 6.54
N GLY A 58 30.37 -3.27 6.48
CA GLY A 58 30.54 -4.66 6.92
C GLY A 58 30.42 -4.87 8.43
N THR A 59 30.13 -3.82 9.20
CA THR A 59 29.96 -3.94 10.65
C THR A 59 28.60 -4.53 11.02
N ARG A 60 28.50 -5.09 12.23
CA ARG A 60 27.21 -5.53 12.78
C ARG A 60 26.25 -4.35 12.98
N GLU A 61 26.79 -3.17 13.26
CA GLU A 61 26.02 -1.94 13.43
C GLU A 61 25.33 -1.54 12.11
N GLU A 62 26.05 -1.55 10.99
CA GLU A 62 25.47 -1.30 9.66
C GLU A 62 24.31 -2.26 9.37
N GLN A 63 24.50 -3.57 9.61
CA GLN A 63 23.45 -4.57 9.40
C GLN A 63 22.20 -4.30 10.25
N ASN A 64 22.39 -3.89 11.51
CA ASN A 64 21.29 -3.55 12.40
C ASN A 64 20.56 -2.28 11.93
N LEU A 65 21.29 -1.25 11.49
CA LEU A 65 20.72 -0.02 10.96
C LEU A 65 19.95 -0.25 9.66
N VAL A 66 20.46 -1.09 8.75
CA VAL A 66 19.75 -1.52 7.54
C VAL A 66 18.43 -2.20 7.91
N THR A 67 18.45 -3.13 8.87
CA THR A 67 17.25 -3.84 9.33
C THR A 67 16.23 -2.87 9.96
N LEU A 68 16.68 -1.95 10.81
CA LEU A 68 15.82 -0.92 11.40
C LEU A 68 15.22 0.02 10.35
N GLY A 69 16.00 0.38 9.32
CA GLY A 69 15.53 1.18 8.20
C GLY A 69 14.43 0.47 7.41
N GLN A 70 14.61 -0.83 7.14
CA GLN A 70 13.60 -1.66 6.48
C GLN A 70 12.29 -1.72 7.28
N GLU A 71 12.36 -1.93 8.60
CA GLU A 71 11.17 -1.96 9.45
C GLU A 71 10.50 -0.58 9.58
N THR A 72 11.29 0.50 9.64
CA THR A 72 10.75 1.88 9.66
C THR A 72 10.01 2.19 8.37
N GLN A 73 10.57 1.80 7.23
CA GLN A 73 9.93 1.95 5.92
C GLN A 73 8.66 1.09 5.82
N ARG A 74 8.67 -0.12 6.37
CA ARG A 74 7.49 -0.99 6.46
C ARG A 74 6.37 -0.36 7.30
N LEU A 75 6.69 0.20 8.47
CA LEU A 75 5.72 0.92 9.31
C LEU A 75 5.14 2.13 8.56
N LYS A 76 5.98 2.91 7.87
CA LYS A 76 5.54 4.04 7.05
C LYS A 76 4.57 3.62 5.94
N ALA A 77 4.82 2.48 5.28
CA ALA A 77 3.92 1.93 4.26
C ALA A 77 2.56 1.50 4.85
N ILE A 78 2.55 0.87 6.03
CA ILE A 78 1.32 0.48 6.73
C ILE A 78 0.51 1.72 7.11
N THR A 79 1.14 2.69 7.76
CA THR A 79 0.53 3.97 8.14
C THR A 79 -0.04 4.71 6.92
N GLY A 80 0.71 4.78 5.83
CA GLY A 80 0.22 5.38 4.58
C GLY A 80 -1.01 4.66 4.01
N SER A 81 -1.03 3.33 4.07
CA SER A 81 -2.15 2.52 3.58
C SER A 81 -3.41 2.69 4.43
N LEU A 82 -3.26 2.79 5.76
CA LEU A 82 -4.36 3.08 6.69
C LEU A 82 -4.97 4.46 6.43
N MET A 83 -4.13 5.48 6.23
CA MET A 83 -4.57 6.83 5.88
C MET A 83 -5.33 6.84 4.54
N LEU A 84 -4.80 6.14 3.53
CA LEU A 84 -5.44 6.03 2.22
C LEU A 84 -6.83 5.40 2.33
N LEU A 85 -6.95 4.30 3.07
CA LEU A 85 -8.21 3.59 3.30
C LEU A 85 -9.21 4.49 4.03
N ALA A 86 -8.76 5.21 5.06
CA ALA A 86 -9.58 6.18 5.79
C ALA A 86 -10.11 7.31 4.91
N GLN A 87 -9.30 7.82 3.98
CA GLN A 87 -9.72 8.83 3.01
C GLN A 87 -10.70 8.28 1.97
N ALA A 88 -10.48 7.06 1.48
CA ALA A 88 -11.36 6.41 0.51
C ALA A 88 -12.77 6.22 1.10
N ASP A 89 -12.87 5.67 2.31
CA ASP A 89 -14.15 5.40 2.97
C ASP A 89 -14.87 6.67 3.42
N ALA A 90 -14.12 7.73 3.74
CA ALA A 90 -14.69 9.04 4.04
C ALA A 90 -15.12 9.83 2.79
N GLY A 91 -14.86 9.31 1.58
CA GLY A 91 -15.09 10.01 0.32
C GLY A 91 -14.21 11.25 0.13
N SER A 92 -13.11 11.37 0.90
CA SER A 92 -12.20 12.52 0.90
C SER A 92 -10.89 12.26 0.16
N LEU A 93 -10.73 11.07 -0.43
CA LEU A 93 -9.56 10.72 -1.24
C LEU A 93 -9.47 11.63 -2.47
N ALA A 94 -8.49 12.54 -2.45
CA ALA A 94 -8.24 13.46 -3.54
C ALA A 94 -7.46 12.77 -4.67
N VAL A 95 -8.17 12.30 -5.70
CA VAL A 95 -7.57 11.69 -6.90
C VAL A 95 -7.03 12.78 -7.82
N ARG A 96 -5.71 12.83 -8.00
CA ARG A 96 -5.03 13.81 -8.87
C ARG A 96 -4.84 13.23 -10.26
N ARG A 97 -5.91 13.23 -11.06
CA ARG A 97 -5.85 12.73 -12.44
C ARG A 97 -4.91 13.57 -13.30
N ARG A 98 -4.02 12.90 -14.00
CA ARG A 98 -3.18 13.47 -15.05
C ARG A 98 -2.89 12.42 -16.10
N ARG A 99 -2.58 12.88 -17.31
CA ARG A 99 -2.02 12.02 -18.36
C ARG A 99 -0.59 11.60 -17.99
N PHE A 100 -0.26 10.33 -18.12
CA PHE A 100 1.09 9.79 -17.91
C PHE A 100 1.37 8.59 -18.82
N SER A 101 2.66 8.28 -19.01
CA SER A 101 3.10 7.08 -19.74
C SER A 101 2.78 5.84 -18.92
N LEU A 102 1.77 5.08 -19.37
CA LEU A 102 1.38 3.84 -18.72
C LEU A 102 2.49 2.79 -18.91
N THR A 103 3.05 2.70 -20.12
CA THR A 103 4.20 1.82 -20.40
C THR A 103 5.35 2.11 -19.43
N GLY A 104 5.74 3.38 -19.25
CA GLY A 104 6.87 3.73 -18.38
C GLY A 104 6.63 3.42 -16.90
N GLU A 105 5.39 3.56 -16.41
CA GLU A 105 5.05 3.13 -15.05
C GLU A 105 5.09 1.60 -14.90
N MET A 106 4.66 0.85 -15.92
CA MET A 106 4.72 -0.63 -15.91
C MET A 106 6.16 -1.15 -16.02
N GLU A 107 7.05 -0.45 -16.74
CA GLU A 107 8.49 -0.75 -16.80
C GLU A 107 9.14 -0.58 -15.43
N ALA A 108 8.90 0.56 -14.76
CA ALA A 108 9.43 0.80 -13.41
C ALA A 108 8.92 -0.23 -12.39
N LEU A 109 7.64 -0.63 -12.49
CA LEU A 109 7.09 -1.71 -11.67
C LEU A 109 7.78 -3.06 -11.96
N ALA A 110 8.11 -3.33 -13.21
CA ALA A 110 8.75 -4.58 -13.61
C ALA A 110 10.16 -4.71 -13.00
N GLU A 111 10.92 -3.63 -12.90
CA GLU A 111 12.22 -3.59 -12.21
C GLU A 111 12.07 -3.99 -10.73
N ASP A 112 11.12 -3.37 -10.02
CA ASP A 112 10.81 -3.72 -8.62
C ASP A 112 10.37 -5.19 -8.49
N ALA A 113 9.53 -5.66 -9.42
CA ALA A 113 9.00 -7.03 -9.43
C ALA A 113 10.08 -8.08 -9.68
N GLU A 114 11.10 -7.76 -10.47
CA GLU A 114 12.21 -8.66 -10.79
C GLU A 114 13.02 -8.99 -9.54
N ILE A 115 13.33 -7.97 -8.72
CA ILE A 115 14.03 -8.12 -7.44
C ILE A 115 13.21 -9.02 -6.50
N LEU A 116 11.92 -8.72 -6.33
CA LEU A 116 11.04 -9.49 -5.44
C LEU A 116 10.89 -10.95 -5.89
N CYS A 117 10.79 -11.19 -7.20
CA CYS A 117 10.72 -12.55 -7.74
C CYS A 117 12.03 -13.30 -7.53
N ALA A 118 13.18 -12.66 -7.77
CA ALA A 118 14.50 -13.27 -7.59
C ALA A 118 14.73 -13.70 -6.12
N GLU A 119 14.41 -12.82 -5.17
CA GLU A 119 14.50 -13.11 -3.73
C GLU A 119 13.59 -14.28 -3.31
N ALA A 120 12.41 -14.41 -3.95
CA ALA A 120 11.46 -15.48 -3.68
C ALA A 120 11.69 -16.77 -4.50
N GLY A 121 12.70 -16.81 -5.38
CA GLY A 121 12.95 -17.95 -6.28
C GLY A 121 11.84 -18.16 -7.33
N LEU A 122 11.21 -17.08 -7.78
CA LEU A 122 10.14 -17.05 -8.77
C LEU A 122 10.66 -16.53 -10.12
N THR A 123 9.94 -16.85 -11.20
CA THR A 123 10.22 -16.32 -12.53
C THR A 123 9.28 -15.18 -12.88
N LEU A 124 9.83 -14.08 -13.41
CA LEU A 124 9.03 -12.96 -13.92
C LEU A 124 8.82 -13.13 -15.43
N HIS A 125 7.59 -12.89 -15.90
CA HIS A 125 7.25 -12.82 -17.32
C HIS A 125 6.66 -11.46 -17.64
N LEU A 126 7.21 -10.78 -18.64
CA LEU A 126 6.84 -9.43 -19.05
C LEU A 126 6.40 -9.43 -20.52
N ASP A 127 5.26 -8.83 -20.80
CA ASP A 127 4.73 -8.56 -22.15
C ASP A 127 4.11 -7.15 -22.12
N LEU A 128 4.91 -6.12 -22.42
CA LEU A 128 4.50 -4.72 -22.28
C LEU A 128 4.42 -4.03 -23.64
N GLU A 129 3.22 -3.62 -24.04
CA GLU A 129 3.03 -2.78 -25.22
C GLU A 129 3.54 -1.35 -24.98
N GLY A 130 4.27 -0.83 -25.97
CA GLY A 130 4.90 0.48 -25.92
C GLY A 130 3.97 1.63 -26.30
N GLY A 131 4.22 2.80 -25.72
CA GLY A 131 3.55 4.05 -26.11
C GLY A 131 2.12 4.22 -25.59
N LEU A 132 1.71 3.38 -24.63
CA LEU A 132 0.41 3.49 -24.00
C LEU A 132 0.42 4.59 -22.94
N GLU A 133 -0.67 5.34 -22.88
CA GLU A 133 -0.87 6.42 -21.91
C GLU A 133 -2.20 6.22 -21.19
N ALA A 134 -2.24 6.65 -19.92
CA ALA A 134 -3.44 6.62 -19.10
C ALA A 134 -3.75 8.00 -18.54
N ASP A 135 -5.03 8.27 -18.28
CA ASP A 135 -5.51 9.44 -17.55
C ASP A 135 -6.07 8.99 -16.19
N SER A 136 -5.20 9.02 -15.18
CA SER A 136 -5.50 8.59 -13.81
C SER A 136 -4.56 9.28 -12.82
N ASP A 137 -4.66 8.95 -11.54
CA ASP A 137 -3.65 9.33 -10.56
C ASP A 137 -2.52 8.30 -10.57
N PRO A 138 -1.31 8.64 -11.07
CA PRO A 138 -0.23 7.68 -11.22
C PRO A 138 0.30 7.18 -9.88
N VAL A 139 0.17 7.94 -8.79
CA VAL A 139 0.61 7.49 -7.47
C VAL A 139 -0.30 6.38 -6.97
N LEU A 140 -1.62 6.58 -7.07
CA LEU A 140 -2.60 5.56 -6.71
C LEU A 140 -2.52 4.33 -7.62
N PHE A 141 -2.29 4.56 -8.91
CA PHE A 141 -2.11 3.50 -9.89
C PHE A 141 -0.89 2.62 -9.55
N ARG A 142 0.28 3.24 -9.33
CA ARG A 142 1.50 2.54 -8.93
C ARG A 142 1.30 1.76 -7.63
N GLN A 143 0.66 2.38 -6.63
CA GLN A 143 0.42 1.71 -5.34
C GLN A 143 -0.49 0.49 -5.49
N ALA A 144 -1.53 0.57 -6.31
CA ALA A 144 -2.39 -0.58 -6.60
C ALA A 144 -1.61 -1.72 -7.26
N LEU A 145 -0.76 -1.40 -8.24
CA LEU A 145 0.06 -2.40 -8.93
C LEU A 145 1.12 -3.04 -8.03
N GLN A 146 1.80 -2.26 -7.19
CA GLN A 146 2.74 -2.78 -6.20
C GLN A 146 2.07 -3.76 -5.24
N ASN A 147 0.85 -3.48 -4.80
CA ASN A 147 0.07 -4.41 -3.97
C ASN A 147 -0.24 -5.72 -4.71
N LEU A 148 -0.59 -5.65 -6.00
CA LEU A 148 -0.85 -6.84 -6.81
C LEU A 148 0.42 -7.68 -7.00
N VAL A 149 1.55 -7.07 -7.34
CA VAL A 149 2.84 -7.76 -7.49
C VAL A 149 3.28 -8.37 -6.17
N SER A 150 3.22 -7.62 -5.07
CA SER A 150 3.59 -8.12 -3.74
C SER A 150 2.74 -9.34 -3.35
N ASN A 151 1.43 -9.30 -3.61
CA ASN A 151 0.56 -10.44 -3.37
C ASN A 151 0.89 -11.62 -4.30
N ALA A 152 1.16 -11.36 -5.58
CA ALA A 152 1.52 -12.40 -6.55
C ALA A 152 2.81 -13.13 -6.19
N VAL A 153 3.78 -12.43 -5.58
CA VAL A 153 5.02 -13.03 -5.06
C VAL A 153 4.74 -13.79 -3.75
N LYS A 154 4.12 -13.12 -2.77
CA LYS A 154 3.92 -13.67 -1.42
C LYS A 154 3.06 -14.94 -1.39
N TYR A 155 2.03 -14.99 -2.23
CA TYR A 155 1.07 -16.09 -2.27
C TYR A 155 1.35 -17.06 -3.43
N ASN A 156 2.53 -16.98 -4.06
CA ASN A 156 2.92 -17.90 -5.11
C ASN A 156 3.31 -19.28 -4.55
N HIS A 157 3.48 -20.24 -5.45
CA HIS A 157 4.09 -21.53 -5.15
C HIS A 157 5.59 -21.53 -5.48
N ALA A 158 6.35 -22.43 -4.86
CA ALA A 158 7.78 -22.56 -5.09
C ALA A 158 8.09 -22.80 -6.58
N GLY A 159 9.09 -22.10 -7.12
CA GLY A 159 9.47 -22.16 -8.54
C GLY A 159 8.37 -21.65 -9.50
N GLY A 160 7.40 -20.89 -8.98
CA GLY A 160 6.30 -20.35 -9.76
C GLY A 160 6.65 -19.18 -10.66
N ARG A 161 5.60 -18.53 -11.18
CA ARG A 161 5.70 -17.41 -12.11
C ARG A 161 4.82 -16.25 -11.68
N VAL A 162 5.30 -15.03 -11.89
CA VAL A 162 4.51 -13.79 -11.89
C VAL A 162 4.51 -13.24 -13.32
N GLY A 163 3.33 -12.85 -13.82
CA GLY A 163 3.16 -12.30 -15.16
C GLY A 163 2.65 -10.86 -15.13
N ILE A 164 3.31 -9.96 -15.85
CA ILE A 164 2.88 -8.57 -16.05
C ILE A 164 2.67 -8.37 -17.55
N VAL A 165 1.42 -8.08 -17.93
CA VAL A 165 1.01 -7.92 -19.33
C VAL A 165 0.29 -6.59 -19.51
N LEU A 166 0.72 -5.82 -20.51
CA LEU A 166 0.12 -4.55 -20.92
C LEU A 166 -0.14 -4.59 -22.44
N ARG A 167 -1.36 -4.28 -22.86
CA ARG A 167 -1.86 -4.26 -24.25
C ARG A 167 -2.91 -3.16 -24.41
#